data_AF-A0A9D7GHX7-F1
#
_entry.id   AF-A0A9D7GHX7-F1
#
_cell.length_a   1.000
_cell.length_b   1.000
_cell.length_c   1.000
_cell.angle_alpha   90.00
_cell.angle_beta   90.00
_cell.angle_gamma   90.00
#
_symmetry.space_group_name_H-M   'P 1'
#
loop_
_entity.id
_entity.type
_entity.pdbx_description
1 polymer ?
#
loop_
_entity_poly.entity_id
_entity_poly.type
_entity_poly.pdbx_seq_one_letter_code
_entity_poly.pdbx_strand_id
1 'polypeptide(L)'
;MLVKNFFLVLLIASFIFVGCGHDPVEKIDCSGITPTYSADIAPILNATCADDGCHGNVNTQAGIKLTNYAEAKAGSGNSKFLKAIKYQSGATAMPPDPAFKLSDAQVKLIECWIQNGKPE
;
A
#
# COMPACT_ATOMS: atom_id res chain seq x y z
N MET A 1 53.38 35.63 32.23
CA MET A 1 52.61 36.60 31.45
C MET A 1 51.59 35.84 30.61
N LEU A 2 50.31 36.06 30.94
CA LEU A 2 49.10 35.90 30.14
C LEU A 2 48.75 34.52 29.57
N VAL A 3 48.18 33.71 30.46
CA VAL A 3 47.05 32.80 30.22
C VAL A 3 46.03 33.40 29.26
N LYS A 4 45.62 32.65 28.24
CA LYS A 4 44.46 32.97 27.39
C LYS A 4 43.53 31.76 27.32
N ASN A 5 42.97 31.43 28.49
CA ASN A 5 41.70 30.71 28.56
C ASN A 5 40.60 31.73 28.36
N PHE A 6 39.82 31.60 27.28
CA PHE A 6 38.42 32.01 27.34
C PHE A 6 37.57 30.94 26.68
N PHE A 7 37.12 30.02 27.53
CA PHE A 7 35.90 29.26 27.35
C PHE A 7 34.81 30.21 26.83
N LEU A 8 34.27 29.95 25.64
CA LEU A 8 32.94 30.42 25.26
C LEU A 8 32.09 29.23 24.83
N VAL A 9 31.55 28.60 25.87
CA VAL A 9 30.24 27.95 25.99
C VAL A 9 29.36 27.95 24.72
N LEU A 10 29.07 26.73 24.24
CA LEU A 10 27.77 26.22 23.80
C LEU A 10 26.71 27.23 23.34
N LEU A 11 26.28 27.15 22.07
CA LEU A 11 24.88 27.37 21.67
C LEU A 11 24.52 26.47 20.47
N ILE A 12 24.18 25.22 20.83
CA ILE A 12 23.02 24.45 20.40
C ILE A 12 22.72 24.42 18.89
N ALA A 13 22.90 23.22 18.36
CA ALA A 13 22.35 22.74 17.11
C ALA A 13 20.87 23.10 16.94
N SER A 14 20.54 23.98 15.99
CA SER A 14 19.23 23.92 15.35
C SER A 14 19.28 22.80 14.32
N PHE A 15 19.03 21.59 14.80
CA PHE A 15 18.32 20.58 14.03
C PHE A 15 17.07 21.28 13.51
N ILE A 16 17.07 21.66 12.23
CA ILE A 16 15.82 21.91 11.53
C ILE A 16 15.16 20.55 11.53
N PHE A 17 14.26 20.32 12.50
CA PHE A 17 13.28 19.26 12.42
C PHE A 17 12.48 19.57 11.16
N VAL A 18 12.93 19.00 10.03
CA VAL A 18 12.05 18.72 8.91
C VAL A 18 11.00 17.81 9.50
N GLY A 19 9.90 18.43 9.95
CA GLY A 19 8.69 17.73 10.27
C GLY A 19 8.28 17.01 9.00
N CYS A 20 8.56 15.71 8.93
CA CYS A 20 7.89 14.83 8.00
C CYS A 20 6.44 14.82 8.47
N GLY A 21 5.63 15.71 7.90
CA GLY A 21 4.18 15.66 8.05
C GLY A 21 3.77 14.31 7.49
N HIS A 22 3.47 13.37 8.39
CA HIS A 22 2.69 12.21 8.00
C HIS A 22 1.37 12.79 7.52
N ASP A 23 1.20 12.86 6.20
CA ASP A 23 -0.11 13.14 5.61
C ASP A 23 -1.11 12.24 6.32
N PRO A 24 -2.26 12.76 6.77
CA PRO A 24 -3.28 11.92 7.39
C PRO A 24 -3.58 10.81 6.40
N VAL A 25 -3.29 9.56 6.77
CA VAL A 25 -3.75 8.41 6.01
C VAL A 25 -5.26 8.50 6.07
N GLU A 26 -5.88 8.93 4.97
CA GLU A 26 -7.32 8.99 4.85
C GLU A 26 -7.85 7.58 5.08
N LYS A 27 -8.42 7.36 6.26
CA LYS A 27 -8.97 6.07 6.64
C LYS A 27 -10.27 5.91 5.88
N ILE A 28 -10.30 5.02 4.90
CA ILE A 28 -11.54 4.69 4.19
C ILE A 28 -12.57 4.19 5.20
N ASP A 29 -13.78 4.76 5.13
CA ASP A 29 -14.95 4.25 5.83
C ASP A 29 -15.59 3.10 5.04
N CYS A 30 -15.62 1.94 5.68
CA CYS A 30 -16.18 0.70 5.18
C CYS A 30 -17.50 0.33 5.87
N SER A 31 -18.06 1.22 6.68
CA SER A 31 -19.36 1.02 7.32
C SER A 31 -20.44 0.78 6.26
N GLY A 32 -21.11 -0.38 6.35
CA GLY A 32 -22.14 -0.78 5.38
C GLY A 32 -21.62 -1.33 4.05
N ILE A 33 -20.29 -1.41 3.86
CA ILE A 33 -19.67 -1.99 2.66
C ILE A 33 -19.11 -3.35 3.05
N THR A 34 -19.72 -4.42 2.55
CA THR A 34 -19.41 -5.81 2.95
C THR A 34 -19.04 -6.69 1.75
N PRO A 35 -18.00 -6.32 0.97
CA PRO A 35 -17.60 -7.09 -0.20
C PRO A 35 -17.09 -8.47 0.19
N THR A 36 -17.37 -9.45 -0.65
CA THR A 36 -16.85 -10.82 -0.55
C THR A 36 -15.84 -11.08 -1.65
N TYR A 37 -14.96 -12.08 -1.45
CA TYR A 37 -13.99 -12.40 -2.49
C TYR A 37 -14.70 -12.85 -3.76
N SER A 38 -15.61 -13.81 -3.64
CA SER A 38 -16.31 -14.42 -4.78
C SER A 38 -17.16 -13.45 -5.59
N ALA A 39 -17.91 -12.56 -4.93
CA ALA A 39 -18.81 -11.64 -5.63
C ALA A 39 -18.12 -10.37 -6.14
N ASP A 40 -17.18 -9.80 -5.36
CA ASP A 40 -16.69 -8.44 -5.61
C ASP A 40 -15.21 -8.38 -5.97
N ILE A 41 -14.36 -9.16 -5.31
CA ILE A 41 -12.90 -9.01 -5.43
C ILE A 41 -12.31 -9.86 -6.54
N ALA A 42 -12.74 -11.13 -6.67
CA ALA A 42 -12.26 -12.03 -7.71
C ALA A 42 -12.48 -11.45 -9.12
N PRO A 43 -13.63 -10.84 -9.46
CA PRO A 43 -13.80 -10.18 -10.75
C PRO A 43 -12.78 -9.06 -11.00
N ILE A 44 -12.44 -8.26 -9.98
CA ILE A 44 -11.46 -7.18 -10.11
C ILE A 44 -10.05 -7.76 -10.30
N LEU A 45 -9.66 -8.74 -9.48
CA LEU A 45 -8.34 -9.36 -9.56
C LEU A 45 -8.15 -10.10 -10.89
N ASN A 46 -9.15 -10.87 -11.34
CA ASN A 46 -9.04 -11.63 -12.58
C ASN A 46 -9.01 -10.75 -13.84
N ALA A 47 -9.66 -9.58 -13.79
CA ALA A 47 -9.67 -8.65 -14.92
C ALA A 47 -8.34 -7.91 -15.10
N THR A 48 -7.52 -7.78 -14.06
CA THR A 48 -6.47 -6.75 -14.03
C THR A 48 -5.17 -7.17 -13.35
N CYS A 49 -5.17 -8.23 -12.54
CA CYS A 49 -4.02 -8.59 -11.69
C CYS A 49 -3.61 -10.06 -11.83
N ALA A 50 -4.56 -11.00 -11.76
CA ALA A 50 -4.32 -12.43 -11.78
C ALA A 50 -4.07 -12.97 -13.19
N ASP A 51 -3.23 -12.26 -13.94
CA ASP A 51 -2.76 -12.68 -15.27
C ASP A 51 -1.43 -13.45 -15.15
N ASP A 52 -1.24 -14.44 -16.03
CA ASP A 52 -0.03 -15.27 -16.05
C ASP A 52 1.25 -14.50 -16.45
N GLY A 53 1.14 -13.23 -16.86
CA GLY A 53 2.28 -12.35 -17.08
C GLY A 53 2.85 -11.76 -15.79
N CYS A 54 2.03 -11.54 -14.74
CA CYS A 54 2.47 -10.87 -13.52
C CYS A 54 2.11 -11.58 -12.21
N HIS A 55 0.84 -11.76 -11.86
CA HIS A 55 0.41 -12.35 -10.56
C HIS A 55 -0.43 -13.63 -10.73
N GLY A 56 -0.10 -14.41 -11.75
CA GLY A 56 -0.76 -15.66 -12.11
C GLY A 56 -0.03 -16.91 -11.64
N ASN A 57 -0.30 -18.02 -12.32
CA ASN A 57 0.28 -19.32 -12.03
C ASN A 57 1.68 -19.47 -12.62
N VAL A 58 1.91 -18.89 -13.80
CA VAL A 58 3.18 -18.97 -14.53
C VAL A 58 4.19 -17.97 -13.98
N ASN A 59 3.85 -16.67 -14.00
CA ASN A 59 4.68 -15.63 -13.42
C ASN A 59 4.08 -15.13 -12.11
N THR A 60 4.95 -14.93 -11.12
CA THR A 60 4.57 -14.55 -9.76
C THR A 60 5.47 -13.41 -9.27
N GLN A 61 5.16 -12.21 -9.73
CA GLN A 61 5.88 -11.01 -9.35
C GLN A 61 5.84 -10.79 -7.84
N ALA A 62 7.01 -10.49 -7.28
CA ALA A 62 7.22 -10.32 -5.84
C ALA A 62 6.77 -11.53 -4.98
N GLY A 63 6.64 -12.73 -5.56
CA GLY A 63 6.14 -13.91 -4.84
C GLY A 63 4.65 -13.86 -4.51
N ILE A 64 3.88 -12.96 -5.13
CA ILE A 64 2.44 -12.79 -4.91
C ILE A 64 1.68 -13.42 -6.07
N LYS A 65 0.84 -14.42 -5.76
CA LYS A 65 -0.21 -14.94 -6.64
C LYS A 65 -1.56 -14.39 -6.21
N LEU A 66 -2.48 -14.22 -7.15
CA LEU A 66 -3.82 -13.67 -6.90
C LEU A 66 -4.94 -14.51 -7.55
N THR A 67 -4.65 -15.76 -7.93
CA THR A 67 -5.53 -16.56 -8.81
C THR A 67 -6.69 -17.26 -8.09
N ASN A 68 -6.66 -17.29 -6.76
CA ASN A 68 -7.72 -17.86 -5.94
C ASN A 68 -7.84 -17.12 -4.60
N TYR A 69 -8.87 -17.46 -3.81
CA TYR A 69 -9.14 -16.80 -2.53
C TYR A 69 -7.95 -16.87 -1.56
N ALA A 70 -7.37 -18.06 -1.37
CA ALA A 70 -6.28 -18.25 -0.41
C ALA A 70 -5.05 -17.41 -0.77
N GLU A 71 -4.72 -17.36 -2.06
CA GLU A 71 -3.63 -16.55 -2.60
C GLU A 71 -3.92 -15.05 -2.50
N ALA A 72 -5.11 -14.60 -2.92
CA ALA A 72 -5.53 -13.20 -2.78
C ALA A 72 -5.54 -12.76 -1.31
N LYS A 73 -5.99 -13.63 -0.41
CA LYS A 73 -6.01 -13.36 1.03
C LYS A 73 -4.60 -13.21 1.61
N ALA A 74 -3.66 -14.04 1.17
CA ALA A 74 -2.26 -13.94 1.56
C ALA A 74 -1.58 -12.71 0.95
N GLY A 75 -1.74 -12.49 -0.36
CA GLY A 75 -1.13 -11.39 -1.10
C GLY A 75 -1.59 -10.01 -0.63
N SER A 76 -2.88 -9.86 -0.36
CA SER A 76 -3.45 -8.62 0.19
C SER A 76 -3.00 -8.30 1.62
N GLY A 77 -2.39 -9.27 2.32
CA GLY A 77 -1.75 -9.04 3.62
C GLY A 77 -0.39 -8.35 3.54
N ASN A 78 0.18 -8.19 2.33
CA ASN A 78 1.45 -7.50 2.14
C ASN A 78 1.28 -5.98 2.39
N SER A 79 2.17 -5.39 3.19
CA SER A 79 2.13 -3.95 3.54
C SER A 79 2.26 -3.00 2.34
N LYS A 80 2.75 -3.49 1.20
CA LYS A 80 2.85 -2.75 -0.06
C LYS A 80 1.64 -2.93 -0.97
N PHE A 81 0.74 -3.89 -0.71
CA PHE A 81 -0.37 -4.21 -1.62
C PHE A 81 -1.28 -3.01 -1.86
N LEU A 82 -1.82 -2.41 -0.78
CA LEU A 82 -2.68 -1.22 -0.90
C LEU A 82 -1.90 -0.02 -1.47
N LYS A 83 -0.63 0.12 -1.13
CA LYS A 83 0.22 1.19 -1.67
C LYS A 83 0.41 1.05 -3.18
N ALA A 84 0.61 -0.17 -3.66
CA ALA A 84 0.81 -0.47 -5.07
C ALA A 84 -0.43 -0.12 -5.90
N ILE A 85 -1.62 -0.55 -5.47
CA ILE A 85 -2.86 -0.28 -6.20
C ILE A 85 -3.33 1.19 -6.09
N LYS A 86 -2.94 1.88 -5.00
CA LYS A 86 -3.17 3.32 -4.80
C LYS A 86 -2.11 4.22 -5.44
N TYR A 87 -1.06 3.65 -6.03
CA TYR A 87 0.09 4.39 -6.57
C TYR A 87 0.77 5.29 -5.52
N GLN A 88 0.84 4.81 -4.28
CA GLN A 88 1.48 5.52 -3.17
C GLN A 88 2.99 5.24 -3.13
N SER A 89 3.75 6.18 -2.56
CA SER A 89 5.19 6.03 -2.37
C SER A 89 5.54 4.80 -1.49
N GLY A 90 6.70 4.20 -1.77
CA GLY A 90 7.18 3.01 -1.05
C GLY A 90 6.65 1.67 -1.61
N ALA A 91 5.92 1.69 -2.72
CA ALA A 91 5.57 0.51 -3.51
C ALA A 91 5.68 0.82 -5.01
N THR A 92 5.90 -0.21 -5.83
CA THR A 92 5.76 -0.08 -7.29
C THR A 92 4.27 0.04 -7.63
N ALA A 93 3.92 1.01 -8.47
CA ALA A 93 2.55 1.21 -8.94
C ALA A 93 2.04 -0.05 -9.70
N MET A 94 0.86 -0.53 -9.33
CA MET A 94 0.24 -1.71 -9.93
C MET A 94 -1.24 -1.47 -10.28
N PRO A 95 -1.71 -1.84 -11.49
CA PRO A 95 -0.91 -2.33 -12.61
C PRO A 95 0.15 -1.31 -13.08
N PRO A 96 1.26 -1.74 -13.70
CA PRO A 96 2.34 -0.83 -14.12
C PRO A 96 1.90 0.16 -15.20
N ASP A 97 0.98 -0.27 -16.06
CA ASP A 97 0.37 0.58 -17.08
C ASP A 97 -0.84 1.32 -16.49
N PRO A 98 -0.80 2.67 -16.41
CA PRO A 98 -1.88 3.47 -15.86
C PRO A 98 -3.22 3.34 -16.60
N ALA A 99 -3.23 2.85 -17.84
CA ALA A 99 -4.47 2.59 -18.59
C ALA A 99 -5.33 1.50 -17.92
N PHE A 100 -4.73 0.62 -17.12
CA PHE A 100 -5.39 -0.44 -16.36
C PHE A 100 -5.49 -0.12 -14.86
N LYS A 101 -5.18 1.12 -14.45
CA LYS A 101 -5.30 1.51 -13.05
C LYS A 101 -6.73 1.30 -12.57
N LEU A 102 -6.86 0.70 -11.38
CA LEU A 102 -8.15 0.52 -10.73
C LEU A 102 -8.80 1.88 -10.45
N SER A 103 -10.12 1.93 -10.64
CA SER A 103 -10.93 3.08 -10.21
C SER A 103 -10.94 3.19 -8.68
N ASP A 104 -11.21 4.39 -8.17
CA ASP A 104 -11.31 4.63 -6.73
C ASP A 104 -12.37 3.73 -6.06
N ALA A 105 -13.46 3.41 -6.78
CA ALA A 105 -14.49 2.49 -6.32
C ALA A 105 -13.96 1.04 -6.18
N GLN A 106 -13.19 0.56 -7.15
CA GLN A 106 -12.56 -0.77 -7.07
C GLN A 106 -11.52 -0.84 -5.96
N VAL A 107 -10.69 0.20 -5.82
CA VAL A 107 -9.73 0.31 -4.72
C VAL A 107 -10.46 0.29 -3.37
N LYS A 108 -11.58 1.02 -3.25
CA LYS A 108 -12.41 1.04 -2.03
C LYS A 108 -12.96 -0.34 -1.69
N LEU A 109 -13.47 -1.09 -2.67
CA LEU A 109 -13.96 -2.46 -2.45
C LEU A 109 -12.85 -3.37 -1.91
N ILE A 110 -11.67 -3.34 -2.54
CA ILE A 110 -10.52 -4.14 -2.10
C ILE A 110 -10.08 -3.76 -0.69
N GLU A 111 -9.98 -2.46 -0.40
CA GLU A 111 -9.59 -1.99 0.93
C GLU A 111 -10.61 -2.38 2.00
N CYS A 112 -11.91 -2.23 1.72
CA CYS A 112 -12.95 -2.64 2.64
C CYS A 112 -13.01 -4.15 2.83
N TRP A 113 -12.78 -4.94 1.78
CA TRP A 113 -12.63 -6.38 1.91
C TRP A 113 -11.46 -6.74 2.84
N ILE A 114 -10.31 -6.08 2.71
CA ILE A 114 -9.16 -6.28 3.59
C ILE A 114 -9.49 -5.90 5.05
N GLN A 115 -10.11 -4.73 5.25
CA GLN A 115 -10.49 -4.24 6.58
C GLN A 115 -11.53 -5.13 7.27
N ASN A 116 -12.47 -5.70 6.52
CA ASN A 116 -13.51 -6.59 7.01
C ASN A 116 -13.02 -8.03 7.27
N GLY A 117 -11.71 -8.28 7.24
CA GLY A 117 -11.15 -9.60 7.52
C GLY A 117 -11.12 -10.55 6.32
N LYS A 118 -11.34 -10.03 5.10
CA LYS A 118 -11.25 -10.78 3.83
C LYS A 118 -12.24 -11.95 3.76
N PRO A 119 -13.56 -11.69 3.89
CA PRO A 119 -14.57 -12.74 3.73
C PRO A 119 -14.52 -13.34 2.31
N GLU A 120 -14.79 -14.64 2.20
CA GLU A 120 -14.78 -15.37 0.92
C GLU A 120 -16.07 -15.13 0.13
#